data_AF-A0AAI9U6C5-F1
#
_entry.id   AF-A0AAI9U6C5-F1
#
_cell.length_a   1.000
_cell.length_b   1.000
_cell.length_c   1.000
_cell.angle_alpha   90.00
_cell.angle_beta   90.00
_cell.angle_gamma   90.00
#
_symmetry.space_group_name_H-M   'P 1'
#
loop_
_entity.id
_entity.type
_entity.pdbx_description
1 polymer ?
#
loop_
_entity_poly.entity_id
_entity_poly.type
_entity_poly.pdbx_seq_one_letter_code
_entity_poly.pdbx_strand_id
1 'polypeptide(L)'
;MAHFDEDARYLVDVHIVHGFCQIDDGNLAKLERKAAAYGNIMLHAASVEPTWDVSGVHHAKMMILFRYDDMAQIVIHTANMTSQDWNDTRNMIWCSPWLPRLVQPPPGCQAYAEPAAAVGLAFQADLMEYLRAYNECAGTLGTLPGRLGAYDFSAVRAALVASVPGRYRVNGPRRGRWGLLGLAQQLCRVEVAPGDSDVVVQVPSIATLGSKDTWLKGCLHAALAATATAREHVPGAPEPSLKILFPTADDIRRSVGGYGAGAGILTTLSTPQHTKQLAYLRPLLHRWGAGILDSQASAHGDAARPWTGLGRRPICHAKTYVRRAQGGNIEWALMTSADLSRQAWGHPPSGARGKMYLPSWELGVLIWPSMFGRNAQMAATTNADLPSQSGPGSPDVLVGVRLPYTTPLCPYEADDIPWIASRDYDKPDCLGQWWRGRS
;
A
#
# COMPACT_ATOMS: atom_id res chain seq x y z
N MET A 1 19.43 12.42 7.36
CA MET A 1 20.06 13.75 7.36
C MET A 1 20.83 14.05 6.09
N ALA A 2 21.66 13.14 5.55
CA ALA A 2 22.39 13.39 4.29
C ALA A 2 21.50 13.61 3.03
N HIS A 3 20.20 13.29 3.11
CA HIS A 3 19.23 13.55 2.02
C HIS A 3 18.46 14.87 2.18
N PHE A 4 18.71 15.63 3.25
CA PHE A 4 18.26 17.02 3.33
C PHE A 4 19.27 17.91 2.62
N ASP A 5 18.80 19.06 2.14
CA ASP A 5 19.66 20.13 1.67
C ASP A 5 20.71 20.49 2.73
N GLU A 6 21.96 20.68 2.31
CA GLU A 6 23.10 20.83 3.22
C GLU A 6 22.95 22.05 4.15
N ASP A 7 22.38 23.14 3.63
CA ASP A 7 22.21 24.40 4.35
C ASP A 7 20.98 24.36 5.28
N ALA A 8 19.96 23.58 4.92
CA ALA A 8 18.72 23.49 5.69
C ALA A 8 18.68 22.34 6.71
N ARG A 9 19.49 21.29 6.57
CA ARG A 9 19.33 20.03 7.32
C ARG A 9 19.35 20.18 8.84
N TYR A 10 20.03 21.19 9.37
CA TYR A 10 20.10 21.45 10.81
C TYR A 10 19.01 22.42 11.31
N LEU A 11 18.29 23.07 10.41
CA LEU A 11 17.19 23.99 10.71
C LEU A 11 15.83 23.29 10.74
N VAL A 12 15.73 22.10 10.13
CA VAL A 12 14.49 21.34 10.08
C VAL A 12 14.34 20.50 11.35
N ASP A 13 13.28 20.73 12.13
CA ASP A 13 12.91 19.82 13.22
C ASP A 13 12.41 18.49 12.65
N VAL A 14 13.11 17.39 12.95
CA VAL A 14 12.80 16.06 12.42
C VAL A 14 12.25 15.16 13.53
N HIS A 15 10.99 14.75 13.38
CA HIS A 15 10.34 13.80 14.27
C HIS A 15 10.28 12.42 13.59
N ILE A 16 10.87 11.40 14.22
CA ILE A 16 10.88 10.02 13.72
C ILE A 16 9.96 9.16 14.59
N VAL A 17 8.88 8.65 14.01
CA VAL A 17 7.96 7.72 14.67
C VAL A 17 8.33 6.28 14.28
N HIS A 18 8.56 5.41 15.27
CA HIS A 18 8.97 4.03 15.03
C HIS A 18 8.25 3.02 15.94
N GLY A 19 8.20 1.76 15.52
CA GLY A 19 7.61 0.66 16.29
C GLY A 19 8.62 -0.25 16.99
N PHE A 20 9.90 0.11 17.08
CA PHE A 20 10.85 -0.68 17.87
C PHE A 20 10.38 -0.77 19.33
N CYS A 21 9.96 -1.97 19.77
CA CYS A 21 9.52 -2.27 21.13
C CYS A 21 10.20 -3.53 21.65
N GLN A 22 10.68 -3.49 22.91
CA GLN A 22 11.20 -4.50 23.85
C GLN A 22 11.98 -5.75 23.39
N ILE A 23 11.95 -6.18 22.13
CA ILE A 23 12.84 -7.22 21.62
C ILE A 23 14.19 -6.57 21.37
N ASP A 24 15.16 -6.97 22.17
CA ASP A 24 16.54 -6.50 22.22
C ASP A 24 17.34 -6.98 20.99
N ASP A 25 16.94 -6.56 19.79
CA ASP A 25 17.64 -6.86 18.53
C ASP A 25 18.74 -5.82 18.20
N GLY A 26 18.96 -4.88 19.11
CA GLY A 26 19.92 -3.78 18.98
C GLY A 26 19.55 -2.71 17.93
N ASN A 27 18.41 -2.82 17.24
CA ASN A 27 18.02 -1.82 16.23
C ASN A 27 17.58 -0.50 16.85
N LEU A 28 16.90 -0.54 18.01
CA LEU A 28 16.59 0.67 18.78
C LEU A 28 17.88 1.40 19.19
N ALA A 29 18.83 0.69 19.81
CA ALA A 29 20.11 1.27 20.22
C ALA A 29 20.90 1.86 19.02
N LYS A 30 20.85 1.22 17.85
CA LYS A 30 21.44 1.77 16.62
C LYS A 30 20.73 3.05 16.16
N LEU A 31 19.39 3.08 16.23
CA LEU A 31 18.60 4.26 15.88
C LEU A 31 18.92 5.43 16.82
N GLU A 32 18.89 5.19 18.14
CA GLU A 32 19.19 6.18 19.18
C GLU A 32 20.61 6.75 19.00
N ARG A 33 21.61 5.88 18.80
CA ARG A 33 22.99 6.31 18.56
C ARG A 33 23.13 7.18 17.32
N LYS A 34 22.43 6.85 16.23
CA LYS A 34 22.44 7.65 14.99
C LYS A 34 21.70 8.97 15.18
N ALA A 35 20.59 8.99 15.92
CA ALA A 35 19.81 10.19 16.18
C ALA A 35 20.56 11.16 17.09
N ALA A 36 21.29 10.66 18.10
CA ALA A 36 22.08 11.47 19.02
C ALA A 36 23.17 12.32 18.36
N ALA A 37 23.56 11.99 17.11
CA ALA A 37 24.47 12.82 16.32
C ALA A 37 23.83 14.14 15.81
N TYR A 38 22.53 14.35 16.02
CA TYR A 38 21.78 15.50 15.52
C TYR A 38 20.87 16.08 16.61
N GLY A 39 21.07 17.35 16.96
CA GLY A 39 20.29 18.02 18.02
C GLY A 39 18.84 18.34 17.63
N ASN A 40 18.50 18.27 16.34
CA ASN A 40 17.18 18.56 15.78
C ASN A 40 16.36 17.30 15.45
N ILE A 41 16.77 16.11 15.94
CA ILE A 41 16.01 14.87 15.78
C ILE A 41 15.33 14.48 17.09
N MET A 42 14.04 14.20 17.03
CA MET A 42 13.26 13.62 18.13
C MET A 42 12.72 12.25 17.74
N LEU A 43 12.92 11.25 18.59
CA LEU A 43 12.40 9.90 18.41
C LEU A 43 11.10 9.72 19.19
N HIS A 44 10.11 9.07 18.56
CA HIS A 44 8.79 8.82 19.12
C HIS A 44 8.43 7.35 18.95
N ALA A 45 8.26 6.64 20.06
CA ALA A 45 7.85 5.23 20.03
C ALA A 45 6.33 5.14 19.84
N ALA A 46 5.91 4.46 18.79
CA ALA A 46 4.52 4.07 18.58
C ALA A 46 4.25 2.74 19.27
N SER A 47 3.24 2.70 20.13
CA SER A 47 2.80 1.46 20.75
C SER A 47 2.19 0.53 19.71
N VAL A 48 2.62 -0.72 19.67
CA VAL A 48 1.93 -1.82 18.99
C VAL A 48 1.22 -2.64 20.07
N GLU A 49 0.03 -3.19 19.81
CA GLU A 49 -0.65 -4.05 20.80
C GLU A 49 0.05 -5.43 20.79
N PRO A 50 0.77 -5.83 21.86
CA PRO A 50 1.30 -7.19 21.93
C PRO A 50 0.19 -8.10 22.44
N THR A 51 -0.20 -9.09 21.64
CA THR A 51 -0.89 -10.28 22.15
C THR A 51 0.10 -11.42 22.26
N TRP A 52 -0.16 -12.38 23.15
CA TRP A 52 0.73 -13.49 23.48
C TRP A 52 1.08 -14.40 22.28
N ASP A 53 0.36 -14.29 21.16
CA ASP A 53 0.46 -15.13 19.96
C ASP A 53 0.48 -14.34 18.64
N VAL A 54 0.45 -12.99 18.67
CA VAL A 54 0.64 -12.15 17.47
C VAL A 54 1.37 -10.85 17.80
N SER A 55 2.53 -10.65 17.19
CA SER A 55 3.26 -9.38 17.23
C SER A 55 2.77 -8.46 16.11
N GLY A 56 2.28 -7.29 16.49
CA GLY A 56 2.01 -6.18 15.57
C GLY A 56 3.29 -5.47 15.14
N VAL A 57 3.20 -4.68 14.07
CA VAL A 57 4.30 -3.86 13.58
C VAL A 57 3.84 -2.43 13.32
N HIS A 58 4.75 -1.46 13.50
CA HIS A 58 4.54 -0.12 12.97
C HIS A 58 5.01 -0.07 11.52
N HIS A 59 4.11 -0.32 10.58
CA HIS A 59 4.44 -0.53 9.19
C HIS A 59 4.06 0.64 8.27
N ALA A 60 3.30 1.60 8.82
CA ALA A 60 2.96 2.87 8.18
C ALA A 60 4.21 3.68 7.80
N LYS A 61 4.13 4.30 6.62
CA LYS A 61 5.21 5.03 5.97
C LYS A 61 4.66 6.34 5.44
N MET A 62 4.89 7.40 6.22
CA MET A 62 4.32 8.71 5.98
C MET A 62 5.30 9.80 6.37
N MET A 63 5.30 10.89 5.60
CA MET A 63 5.92 12.15 5.99
C MET A 63 4.82 13.22 6.10
N ILE A 64 4.91 14.05 7.13
CA ILE A 64 4.09 15.26 7.28
C ILE A 64 5.06 16.43 7.27
N LEU A 65 5.05 17.17 6.18
CA LEU A 65 6.00 18.25 5.92
C LEU A 65 5.32 19.58 6.26
N PHE A 66 5.96 20.40 7.09
CA PHE A 66 5.58 21.79 7.32
C PHE A 66 6.68 22.70 6.78
N ARG A 67 6.30 23.67 5.96
CA ARG A 67 7.22 24.64 5.38
C ARG A 67 7.10 26.00 6.07
N TYR A 68 8.10 26.85 5.84
CA TYR A 68 8.16 28.21 6.38
C TYR A 68 7.11 29.15 5.77
N ASP A 69 6.58 28.82 4.60
CA ASP A 69 5.59 29.61 3.85
C ASP A 69 4.13 29.25 4.20
N ASP A 70 3.90 28.71 5.41
CA ASP A 70 2.59 28.27 5.90
C ASP A 70 1.91 27.23 4.97
N MET A 71 2.72 26.40 4.31
CA MET A 71 2.26 25.24 3.53
C MET A 71 2.58 23.94 4.27
N ALA A 72 1.66 22.97 4.18
CA ALA A 72 1.88 21.60 4.60
C ALA A 72 1.76 20.63 3.42
N GLN A 73 2.35 19.44 3.54
CA GLN A 73 2.15 18.35 2.59
C GLN A 73 2.16 17.00 3.30
N ILE A 74 1.26 16.12 2.89
CA ILE A 74 1.22 14.74 3.34
C ILE A 74 1.80 13.86 2.24
N VAL A 75 2.80 13.06 2.59
CA VAL A 75 3.41 12.08 1.69
C VAL A 75 3.18 10.70 2.28
N ILE A 76 2.46 9.83 1.59
CA ILE A 76 2.28 8.42 1.98
C ILE A 76 3.06 7.59 0.97
N HIS A 77 3.91 6.69 1.43
CA HIS A 77 4.79 5.92 0.54
C HIS A 77 4.96 4.47 1.02
N THR A 78 5.70 3.66 0.26
CA THR A 78 5.90 2.24 0.57
C THR A 78 7.33 1.89 0.97
N ALA A 79 8.31 2.78 0.76
CA ALA A 79 9.71 2.58 1.10
C ALA A 79 10.00 2.71 2.60
N ASN A 80 10.85 1.85 3.18
CA ASN A 80 11.51 2.14 4.45
C ASN A 80 12.59 3.21 4.25
N MET A 81 13.06 3.87 5.32
CA MET A 81 14.15 4.86 5.27
C MET A 81 15.53 4.18 5.21
N THR A 82 15.76 3.36 4.19
CA THR A 82 17.02 2.64 3.95
C THR A 82 17.43 2.76 2.48
N SER A 83 18.73 2.84 2.19
CA SER A 83 19.21 3.00 0.81
C SER A 83 18.71 1.92 -0.14
N GLN A 84 18.57 0.67 0.33
CA GLN A 84 18.07 -0.44 -0.46
C GLN A 84 16.67 -0.17 -1.02
N ASP A 85 15.75 0.35 -0.21
CA ASP A 85 14.38 0.62 -0.66
C ASP A 85 14.29 1.79 -1.64
N TRP A 86 15.21 2.74 -1.58
CA TRP A 86 15.20 3.90 -2.48
C TRP A 86 16.02 3.67 -3.76
N ASN A 87 16.96 2.72 -3.76
CA ASN A 87 17.85 2.46 -4.90
C ASN A 87 17.49 1.18 -5.69
N ASP A 88 17.11 0.11 -4.99
CA ASP A 88 17.13 -1.24 -5.57
C ASP A 88 15.74 -1.86 -5.74
N THR A 89 14.71 -1.31 -5.08
CA THR A 89 13.34 -1.84 -5.12
C THR A 89 12.36 -0.83 -5.70
N ARG A 90 11.26 -1.33 -6.31
CA ARG A 90 10.15 -0.46 -6.70
C ARG A 90 9.33 -0.11 -5.48
N ASN A 91 9.21 1.19 -5.24
CA ASN A 91 8.30 1.77 -4.27
C ASN A 91 7.34 2.72 -4.96
N MET A 92 6.27 3.06 -4.25
CA MET A 92 5.29 4.05 -4.69
C MET A 92 5.17 5.14 -3.65
N ILE A 93 4.86 6.34 -4.14
CA ILE A 93 4.70 7.55 -3.36
C ILE A 93 3.42 8.23 -3.84
N TRP A 94 2.57 8.61 -2.90
CA TRP A 94 1.49 9.55 -3.09
C TRP A 94 1.82 10.83 -2.34
N CYS A 95 1.75 11.95 -3.03
CA CYS A 95 1.89 13.28 -2.44
C CYS A 95 0.53 13.97 -2.50
N SER A 96 0.07 14.50 -1.37
CA SER A 96 -1.04 15.45 -1.39
C SER A 96 -0.64 16.70 -2.20
N PRO A 97 -1.62 17.48 -2.69
CA PRO A 97 -1.35 18.88 -3.03
C PRO A 97 -0.71 19.61 -1.86
N TRP A 98 -0.08 20.74 -2.14
CA TRP A 98 0.31 21.66 -1.08
C TRP A 98 -0.95 22.16 -0.37
N LEU A 99 -0.98 22.00 0.95
CA LEU A 99 -2.10 22.35 1.81
C LEU A 99 -1.80 23.73 2.40
N PRO A 100 -2.49 24.80 1.99
CA PRO A 100 -2.28 26.11 2.58
C PRO A 100 -2.88 26.16 3.99
N ARG A 101 -2.27 26.93 4.88
CA ARG A 101 -2.87 27.22 6.18
C ARG A 101 -4.19 27.96 6.02
N LEU A 102 -5.21 27.56 6.77
CA LEU A 102 -6.50 28.22 6.76
C LEU A 102 -6.36 29.63 7.35
N VAL A 103 -6.74 30.63 6.57
CA VAL A 103 -6.97 31.99 7.06
C VAL A 103 -8.36 31.99 7.69
N GLN A 104 -8.49 32.48 8.93
CA GLN A 104 -9.83 32.64 9.51
C GLN A 104 -10.66 33.55 8.62
N PRO A 105 -11.80 33.10 8.07
CA PRO A 105 -12.67 34.00 7.34
C PRO A 105 -13.22 35.06 8.31
N PRO A 106 -13.50 36.28 7.83
CA PRO A 106 -14.21 37.27 8.63
C PRO A 106 -15.52 36.67 9.21
N PRO A 107 -15.94 37.08 10.43
CA PRO A 107 -17.18 36.59 11.01
C PRO A 107 -18.36 36.78 10.05
N GLY A 108 -19.06 35.71 9.67
CA GLY A 108 -20.28 35.76 8.84
C GLY A 108 -20.22 35.07 7.47
N CYS A 109 -19.06 34.61 7.01
CA CYS A 109 -18.98 33.82 5.76
C CYS A 109 -19.18 32.32 6.02
N GLN A 110 -20.40 31.82 5.78
CA GLN A 110 -20.64 30.37 5.64
C GLN A 110 -20.37 29.97 4.18
N ALA A 111 -19.27 29.28 3.93
CA ALA A 111 -19.01 28.66 2.63
C ALA A 111 -19.67 27.27 2.60
N TYR A 112 -20.51 27.02 1.59
CA TYR A 112 -20.95 25.68 1.27
C TYR A 112 -19.79 24.91 0.63
N ALA A 113 -19.45 23.73 1.17
CA ALA A 113 -18.40 22.90 0.60
C ALA A 113 -18.91 22.18 -0.64
N GLU A 114 -18.28 22.44 -1.80
CA GLU A 114 -18.52 21.69 -3.03
C GLU A 114 -18.26 20.18 -2.84
N PRO A 115 -18.93 19.28 -3.59
CA PRO A 115 -18.76 17.83 -3.44
C PRO A 115 -17.30 17.35 -3.55
N ALA A 116 -16.48 18.00 -4.38
CA ALA A 116 -15.06 17.68 -4.52
C ALA A 116 -14.24 18.05 -3.27
N ALA A 117 -14.63 19.13 -2.56
CA ALA A 117 -14.04 19.49 -1.28
C ALA A 117 -14.41 18.49 -0.18
N ALA A 118 -15.58 17.85 -0.28
CA ALA A 118 -16.02 16.83 0.69
C ALA A 118 -15.08 15.61 0.74
N VAL A 119 -14.48 15.20 -0.39
CA VAL A 119 -13.47 14.11 -0.41
C VAL A 119 -12.25 14.51 0.42
N GLY A 120 -11.74 15.72 0.22
CA GLY A 120 -10.59 16.23 0.96
C GLY A 120 -10.86 16.41 2.46
N LEU A 121 -12.03 16.91 2.82
CA LEU A 121 -12.47 17.03 4.21
C LEU A 121 -12.64 15.66 4.88
N ALA A 122 -13.15 14.66 4.16
CA ALA A 122 -13.24 13.29 4.65
C ALA A 122 -11.85 12.69 4.88
N PHE A 123 -10.91 12.89 3.94
CA PHE A 123 -9.52 12.48 4.12
C PHE A 123 -8.89 13.15 5.36
N GLN A 124 -9.09 14.45 5.54
CA GLN A 124 -8.61 15.17 6.71
C GLN A 124 -9.17 14.57 8.00
N ALA A 125 -10.48 14.33 8.08
CA ALA A 125 -11.12 13.76 9.26
C ALA A 125 -10.57 12.37 9.60
N ASP A 126 -10.41 11.50 8.60
CA ASP A 126 -9.87 10.16 8.79
C ASP A 126 -8.38 10.20 9.18
N LEU A 127 -7.58 11.11 8.59
CA LEU A 127 -6.17 11.30 8.95
C LEU A 127 -6.02 11.83 10.38
N MET A 128 -6.85 12.81 10.79
CA MET A 128 -6.83 13.31 12.16
C MET A 128 -7.15 12.22 13.16
N GLU A 129 -8.12 11.35 12.85
CA GLU A 129 -8.47 10.22 13.69
C GLU A 129 -7.33 9.19 13.79
N TYR A 130 -6.68 8.91 12.66
CA TYR A 130 -5.49 8.05 12.62
C TYR A 130 -4.36 8.60 13.49
N LEU A 131 -4.05 9.90 13.39
CA LEU A 131 -3.01 10.54 14.20
C LEU A 131 -3.39 10.63 15.68
N ARG A 132 -4.67 10.89 16.01
CA ARG A 132 -5.14 10.88 17.41
C ARG A 132 -5.01 9.51 18.05
N ALA A 133 -5.17 8.43 17.28
CA ALA A 133 -5.00 7.08 17.83
C ALA A 133 -3.58 6.84 18.39
N TYR A 134 -2.53 7.41 17.79
CA TYR A 134 -1.19 7.35 18.38
C TYR A 134 -1.13 8.00 19.77
N ASN A 135 -1.85 9.11 19.94
CA ASN A 135 -1.92 9.81 21.22
C ASN A 135 -2.72 9.03 22.26
N GLU A 136 -3.80 8.38 21.86
CA GLU A 136 -4.60 7.53 22.77
C GLU A 136 -3.79 6.34 23.28
N CYS A 137 -2.86 5.81 22.47
CA CYS A 137 -2.01 4.71 22.89
C CYS A 137 -0.89 5.15 23.84
N ALA A 138 -0.18 6.25 23.53
CA ALA A 138 1.03 6.62 24.27
C ALA A 138 1.37 8.13 24.25
N GLY A 139 0.47 9.00 23.78
CA GLY A 139 0.75 10.43 23.64
C GLY A 139 1.79 10.77 22.55
N THR A 140 2.12 9.81 21.68
CA THR A 140 3.30 9.81 20.79
C THR A 140 3.40 11.02 19.87
N LEU A 141 2.29 11.60 19.41
CA LEU A 141 2.27 12.69 18.43
C LEU A 141 1.94 14.07 19.02
N GLY A 142 1.63 14.15 20.33
CA GLY A 142 1.35 15.40 21.03
C GLY A 142 0.33 16.29 20.29
N THR A 143 0.73 17.52 19.96
CA THR A 143 -0.12 18.54 19.32
C THR A 143 -0.22 18.43 17.80
N LEU A 144 0.47 17.47 17.17
CA LEU A 144 0.53 17.33 15.71
C LEU A 144 -0.85 17.27 15.04
N PRO A 145 -1.85 16.50 15.53
CA PRO A 145 -3.18 16.49 14.92
C PRO A 145 -3.84 17.88 14.95
N GLY A 146 -3.69 18.62 16.05
CA GLY A 146 -4.23 19.98 16.17
C GLY A 146 -3.55 20.96 15.22
N ARG A 147 -2.22 20.90 15.12
CA ARG A 147 -1.43 21.73 14.18
C ARG A 147 -1.83 21.46 12.73
N LEU A 148 -1.96 20.19 12.35
CA LEU A 148 -2.31 19.82 10.97
C LEU A 148 -3.78 20.12 10.63
N GLY A 149 -4.67 20.12 11.62
CA GLY A 149 -6.07 20.54 11.46
C GLY A 149 -6.26 21.99 11.03
N ALA A 150 -5.22 22.83 11.15
CA ALA A 150 -5.24 24.24 10.72
C ALA A 150 -4.96 24.45 9.22
N TYR A 151 -4.80 23.38 8.43
CA TYR A 151 -4.50 23.44 7.00
C TYR A 151 -5.70 23.03 6.16
N ASP A 152 -5.79 23.54 4.93
CA ASP A 152 -6.87 23.24 3.99
C ASP A 152 -6.59 21.96 3.20
N PHE A 153 -7.49 20.99 3.34
CA PHE A 153 -7.46 19.71 2.62
C PHE A 153 -8.41 19.66 1.42
N SER A 154 -9.13 20.74 1.12
CA SER A 154 -10.17 20.79 0.08
C SER A 154 -9.69 20.35 -1.31
N ALA A 155 -8.40 20.48 -1.62
CA ALA A 155 -7.78 20.06 -2.87
C ALA A 155 -7.44 18.56 -2.95
N VAL A 156 -7.48 17.83 -1.83
CA VAL A 156 -7.15 16.41 -1.79
C VAL A 156 -8.20 15.59 -2.54
N ARG A 157 -7.74 14.65 -3.37
CA ARG A 157 -8.53 13.73 -4.19
C ARG A 157 -8.11 12.28 -3.92
N ALA A 158 -8.21 11.87 -2.67
CA ALA A 158 -7.90 10.52 -2.22
C ALA A 158 -8.72 10.19 -0.96
N ALA A 159 -8.99 8.91 -0.73
CA ALA A 159 -9.55 8.40 0.50
C ALA A 159 -8.46 7.70 1.33
N LEU A 160 -8.49 7.88 2.65
CA LEU A 160 -7.57 7.20 3.54
C LEU A 160 -8.05 5.76 3.80
N VAL A 161 -7.14 4.79 3.72
CA VAL A 161 -7.35 3.41 4.17
C VAL A 161 -6.23 3.08 5.13
N ALA A 162 -6.57 2.69 6.36
CA ALA A 162 -5.56 2.51 7.40
C ALA A 162 -5.92 1.37 8.36
N SER A 163 -4.90 0.92 9.10
CA SER A 163 -5.07 0.04 10.25
C SER A 163 -4.43 0.68 11.47
N VAL A 164 -5.14 0.59 12.58
CA VAL A 164 -4.73 1.14 13.88
C VAL A 164 -4.80 -0.01 14.88
N PRO A 165 -3.74 -0.28 15.66
CA PRO A 165 -3.75 -1.31 16.67
C PRO A 165 -4.94 -1.18 17.63
N GLY A 166 -5.65 -2.27 17.87
CA GLY A 166 -6.81 -2.26 18.75
C GLY A 166 -7.80 -3.39 18.51
N ARG A 167 -8.82 -3.41 19.37
CA ARG A 167 -9.94 -4.35 19.31
C ARG A 167 -11.25 -3.62 19.04
N TYR A 168 -11.75 -3.74 17.82
CA TYR A 168 -12.90 -2.98 17.33
C TYR A 168 -14.17 -3.84 17.33
N ARG A 169 -15.24 -3.34 17.94
CA ARG A 169 -16.56 -3.97 17.80
C ARG A 169 -17.11 -3.65 16.41
N VAL A 170 -17.66 -4.65 15.73
CA VAL A 170 -18.27 -4.47 14.39
C VAL A 170 -19.39 -3.44 14.40
N ASN A 171 -20.11 -3.28 15.52
CA ASN A 171 -21.18 -2.29 15.69
C ASN A 171 -20.86 -1.23 16.76
N GLY A 172 -19.58 -0.94 17.02
CA GLY A 172 -19.16 0.04 18.03
C GLY A 172 -18.89 1.45 17.48
N PRO A 173 -18.50 2.40 18.35
CA PRO A 173 -17.86 3.65 17.93
C PRO A 173 -16.65 3.33 17.04
N ARG A 174 -16.39 4.15 16.00
CA ARG A 174 -15.37 3.91 14.95
C ARG A 174 -15.61 2.65 14.09
N ARG A 175 -16.84 2.11 14.08
CA ARG A 175 -17.27 1.05 13.16
C ARG A 175 -16.82 1.37 11.74
N GLY A 176 -16.18 0.40 11.10
CA GLY A 176 -15.85 0.49 9.68
C GLY A 176 -14.76 1.47 9.31
N ARG A 177 -13.93 1.96 10.26
CA ARG A 177 -12.82 2.87 9.90
C ARG A 177 -11.54 2.17 9.49
N TRP A 178 -11.23 1.02 10.09
CA TRP A 178 -9.89 0.41 9.99
C TRP A 178 -9.91 -1.00 9.40
N GLY A 179 -8.76 -1.41 8.82
CA GLY A 179 -8.54 -2.73 8.25
C GLY A 179 -9.57 -3.08 7.16
N LEU A 180 -9.97 -4.36 7.09
CA LEU A 180 -10.98 -4.87 6.16
C LEU A 180 -12.29 -4.08 6.18
N LEU A 181 -12.76 -3.69 7.36
CA LEU A 181 -14.03 -2.95 7.47
C LEU A 181 -13.89 -1.53 6.93
N GLY A 182 -12.76 -0.88 7.21
CA GLY A 182 -12.32 0.39 6.60
C GLY A 182 -12.31 0.35 5.08
N LEU A 183 -11.62 -0.65 4.55
CA LEU A 183 -11.50 -0.87 3.11
C LEU A 183 -12.88 -1.05 2.46
N ALA A 184 -13.70 -1.96 2.98
CA ALA A 184 -15.03 -2.22 2.44
C ALA A 184 -15.92 -0.96 2.51
N GLN A 185 -15.85 -0.18 3.59
CA GLN A 185 -16.62 1.05 3.72
C GLN A 185 -16.24 2.09 2.67
N GLN A 186 -14.95 2.24 2.34
CA GLN A 186 -14.52 3.15 1.29
C GLN A 186 -14.91 2.62 -0.10
N LEU A 187 -14.69 1.34 -0.37
CA LEU A 187 -14.99 0.75 -1.68
C LEU A 187 -16.50 0.73 -1.99
N CYS A 188 -17.38 0.67 -0.98
CA CYS A 188 -18.82 0.84 -1.16
C CYS A 188 -19.25 2.21 -1.71
N ARG A 189 -18.34 3.17 -1.84
CA ARG A 189 -18.56 4.49 -2.48
C ARG A 189 -18.15 4.50 -3.95
N VAL A 190 -17.52 3.42 -4.42
CA VAL A 190 -16.99 3.32 -5.79
C VAL A 190 -18.04 2.70 -6.69
N GLU A 191 -18.42 3.46 -7.70
CA GLU A 191 -19.21 2.98 -8.84
C GLU A 191 -18.27 2.25 -9.80
N VAL A 192 -18.68 1.07 -10.24
CA VAL A 192 -17.92 0.24 -11.18
C VAL A 192 -18.76 -0.05 -12.40
N ALA A 193 -18.10 -0.22 -13.55
CA ALA A 193 -18.79 -0.50 -14.80
C ALA A 193 -19.35 -1.94 -14.78
N PRO A 194 -20.46 -2.21 -15.49
CA PRO A 194 -20.92 -3.58 -15.69
C PRO A 194 -19.91 -4.37 -16.53
N GLY A 195 -19.78 -5.67 -16.24
CA GLY A 195 -18.93 -6.59 -16.97
C GLY A 195 -17.81 -7.22 -16.13
N ASP A 196 -17.00 -8.04 -16.80
CA ASP A 196 -15.91 -8.76 -16.15
C ASP A 196 -14.80 -7.81 -15.69
N SER A 197 -14.27 -8.11 -14.50
CA SER A 197 -13.18 -7.35 -13.89
C SER A 197 -12.23 -8.27 -13.12
N ASP A 198 -11.04 -7.76 -12.84
CA ASP A 198 -10.08 -8.39 -11.94
C ASP A 198 -9.62 -7.42 -10.85
N VAL A 199 -9.23 -7.99 -9.69
CA VAL A 199 -8.48 -7.30 -8.65
C VAL A 199 -7.09 -7.90 -8.63
N VAL A 200 -6.08 -7.06 -8.92
CA VAL A 200 -4.68 -7.43 -8.82
C VAL A 200 -4.11 -6.96 -7.49
N VAL A 201 -3.58 -7.90 -6.73
CA VAL A 201 -2.87 -7.69 -5.48
C VAL A 201 -1.38 -7.91 -5.74
N GLN A 202 -0.58 -6.86 -5.61
CA GLN A 202 0.87 -6.96 -5.61
C GLN A 202 1.37 -6.66 -4.21
N VAL A 203 2.10 -7.60 -3.61
CA VAL A 203 2.67 -7.48 -2.26
C VAL A 203 4.04 -8.15 -2.20
N PRO A 204 4.99 -7.65 -1.39
CA PRO A 204 6.24 -8.34 -1.09
C PRO A 204 6.09 -9.41 -0.01
N SER A 205 5.01 -9.42 0.78
CA SER A 205 4.81 -10.43 1.83
C SER A 205 3.43 -11.08 1.81
N ILE A 206 3.41 -12.41 2.00
CA ILE A 206 2.22 -13.23 2.24
C ILE A 206 2.40 -13.94 3.58
N ALA A 207 1.59 -13.56 4.57
CA ALA A 207 1.62 -14.16 5.90
C ALA A 207 0.83 -15.47 5.97
N THR A 208 0.75 -16.08 7.15
CA THR A 208 -0.11 -17.24 7.41
C THR A 208 -1.59 -16.83 7.48
N LEU A 209 -2.34 -17.13 6.42
CA LEU A 209 -3.75 -16.77 6.24
C LEU A 209 -4.71 -17.83 6.79
N GLY A 210 -4.30 -19.10 6.78
CA GLY A 210 -5.16 -20.21 7.21
C GLY A 210 -4.95 -21.46 6.35
N SER A 211 -5.31 -22.63 6.88
CA SER A 211 -5.31 -23.89 6.12
C SER A 211 -6.47 -24.00 5.12
N LYS A 212 -7.39 -23.03 5.13
CA LYS A 212 -8.55 -22.91 4.24
C LYS A 212 -8.63 -21.48 3.72
N ASP A 213 -9.26 -21.31 2.56
CA ASP A 213 -9.51 -20.02 1.92
C ASP A 213 -10.68 -19.23 2.55
N THR A 214 -10.85 -19.33 3.87
CA THR A 214 -11.97 -18.66 4.56
C THR A 214 -11.70 -17.18 4.76
N TRP A 215 -10.44 -16.81 5.03
CA TRP A 215 -10.07 -15.41 5.24
C TRP A 215 -9.78 -14.68 3.94
N LEU A 216 -9.03 -15.29 3.02
CA LEU A 216 -8.66 -14.65 1.76
C LEU A 216 -9.91 -14.43 0.90
N LYS A 217 -10.61 -15.50 0.48
CA LYS A 217 -11.86 -15.35 -0.29
C LYS A 217 -13.01 -14.80 0.56
N GLY A 218 -13.29 -15.43 1.70
CA GLY A 218 -14.47 -15.09 2.51
C GLY A 218 -14.42 -13.74 3.24
N CYS A 219 -13.26 -13.10 3.35
CA CYS A 219 -13.14 -11.79 4.03
C CYS A 219 -12.47 -10.74 3.17
N LEU A 220 -11.23 -10.95 2.74
CA LEU A 220 -10.47 -9.94 2.01
C LEU A 220 -11.03 -9.71 0.60
N HIS A 221 -11.24 -10.79 -0.17
CA HIS A 221 -11.79 -10.69 -1.53
C HIS A 221 -13.21 -10.11 -1.52
N ALA A 222 -14.05 -10.56 -0.59
CA ALA A 222 -15.38 -9.96 -0.37
C ALA A 222 -15.31 -8.45 -0.07
N ALA A 223 -14.34 -7.99 0.74
CA ALA A 223 -14.13 -6.57 0.99
C ALA A 223 -13.64 -5.82 -0.27
N LEU A 224 -12.74 -6.41 -1.06
CA LEU A 224 -12.26 -5.84 -2.33
C LEU A 224 -13.36 -5.79 -3.40
N ALA A 225 -14.36 -6.67 -3.32
CA ALA A 225 -15.51 -6.69 -4.22
C ALA A 225 -16.63 -5.71 -3.79
N ALA A 226 -16.59 -5.19 -2.56
CA ALA A 226 -17.62 -4.33 -2.00
C ALA A 226 -17.67 -2.99 -2.76
N THR A 227 -18.62 -2.81 -3.66
CA THR A 227 -18.79 -1.59 -4.46
C THR A 227 -20.17 -0.98 -4.23
N ALA A 228 -20.40 0.26 -4.69
CA ALA A 228 -21.71 0.89 -4.60
C ALA A 228 -22.78 0.03 -5.32
N THR A 229 -22.46 -0.44 -6.53
CA THR A 229 -23.33 -1.30 -7.36
C THR A 229 -23.60 -2.67 -6.72
N ALA A 230 -22.64 -3.22 -5.97
CA ALA A 230 -22.86 -4.47 -5.22
C ALA A 230 -23.86 -4.31 -4.06
N ARG A 231 -23.98 -3.13 -3.45
CA ARG A 231 -24.98 -2.87 -2.39
C ARG A 231 -26.40 -2.76 -2.92
N GLU A 232 -26.55 -2.22 -4.13
CA GLU A 232 -27.84 -2.00 -4.76
C GLU A 232 -28.45 -3.29 -5.37
N HIS A 233 -27.80 -4.45 -5.20
CA HIS A 233 -28.21 -5.74 -5.77
C HIS A 233 -28.49 -5.64 -7.28
N VAL A 234 -27.71 -4.84 -8.01
CA VAL A 234 -27.84 -4.75 -9.46
C VAL A 234 -27.56 -6.15 -10.04
N PRO A 235 -28.54 -6.82 -10.67
CA PRO A 235 -28.34 -8.17 -11.19
C PRO A 235 -27.28 -8.16 -12.29
N GLY A 236 -26.23 -8.96 -12.14
CA GLY A 236 -25.26 -9.23 -13.22
C GLY A 236 -23.91 -8.52 -13.15
N ALA A 237 -23.54 -7.83 -12.06
CA ALA A 237 -22.14 -7.45 -11.84
C ALA A 237 -21.34 -8.68 -11.32
N PRO A 238 -20.47 -9.32 -12.13
CA PRO A 238 -19.72 -10.47 -11.67
C PRO A 238 -18.73 -10.08 -10.56
N GLU A 239 -18.54 -10.97 -9.59
CA GLU A 239 -17.48 -10.83 -8.59
C GLU A 239 -16.12 -10.76 -9.34
N PRO A 240 -15.28 -9.74 -9.07
CA PRO A 240 -14.02 -9.61 -9.80
C PRO A 240 -13.11 -10.79 -9.51
N SER A 241 -12.42 -11.31 -10.53
CA SER A 241 -11.41 -12.35 -10.33
C SER A 241 -10.23 -11.82 -9.51
N LEU A 242 -9.68 -12.62 -8.58
CA LEU A 242 -8.55 -12.23 -7.76
C LEU A 242 -7.24 -12.75 -8.35
N LYS A 243 -6.25 -11.86 -8.53
CA LYS A 243 -4.91 -12.19 -9.04
C LYS A 243 -3.86 -11.66 -8.07
N ILE A 244 -2.87 -12.48 -7.71
CA ILE A 244 -1.83 -12.14 -6.74
C ILE A 244 -0.47 -12.18 -7.44
N LEU A 245 0.19 -11.03 -7.55
CA LEU A 245 1.56 -10.93 -8.03
C LEU A 245 2.52 -11.21 -6.88
N PHE A 246 3.25 -12.31 -7.00
CA PHE A 246 4.31 -12.69 -6.06
C PHE A 246 5.47 -13.29 -6.86
N PRO A 247 6.73 -13.03 -6.51
CA PRO A 247 7.86 -13.51 -7.29
C PRO A 247 8.15 -14.98 -7.02
N THR A 248 8.64 -15.68 -8.04
CA THR A 248 9.34 -16.97 -7.87
C THR A 248 10.83 -16.72 -7.58
N ALA A 249 11.57 -17.77 -7.19
CA ALA A 249 13.03 -17.64 -7.04
C ALA A 249 13.74 -17.28 -8.35
N ASP A 250 13.15 -17.67 -9.47
CA ASP A 250 13.62 -17.39 -10.81
C ASP A 250 13.40 -15.91 -11.18
N ASP A 251 12.31 -15.31 -10.70
CA ASP A 251 12.06 -13.87 -10.83
C ASP A 251 13.04 -13.05 -9.97
N ILE A 252 13.29 -13.48 -8.72
CA ILE A 252 14.23 -12.82 -7.80
C ILE A 252 15.65 -12.84 -8.37
N ARG A 253 16.16 -14.03 -8.74
CA ARG A 253 17.57 -14.19 -9.17
C ARG A 253 17.89 -13.40 -10.45
N ARG A 254 16.88 -13.12 -11.30
CA ARG A 254 17.04 -12.33 -12.53
C ARG A 254 16.85 -10.83 -12.30
N SER A 255 16.35 -10.43 -11.14
CA SER A 255 16.10 -9.03 -10.79
C SER A 255 17.40 -8.23 -10.68
N VAL A 256 17.32 -6.90 -10.67
CA VAL A 256 18.50 -6.01 -10.60
C VAL A 256 19.41 -6.33 -9.40
N GLY A 257 18.83 -6.61 -8.24
CA GLY A 257 19.56 -6.90 -6.99
C GLY A 257 19.83 -8.39 -6.74
N GLY A 258 19.59 -9.26 -7.72
CA GLY A 258 19.78 -10.71 -7.58
C GLY A 258 19.02 -11.29 -6.38
N TYR A 259 19.62 -12.25 -5.68
CA TYR A 259 19.01 -12.82 -4.48
C TYR A 259 18.97 -11.85 -3.29
N GLY A 260 19.90 -10.89 -3.22
CA GLY A 260 19.91 -9.87 -2.16
C GLY A 260 18.63 -9.03 -2.11
N ALA A 261 18.04 -8.77 -3.28
CA ALA A 261 16.75 -8.14 -3.45
C ALA A 261 15.57 -8.95 -2.84
N GLY A 262 15.70 -10.28 -2.74
CA GLY A 262 14.69 -11.16 -2.16
C GLY A 262 14.62 -11.14 -0.63
N ALA A 263 15.57 -10.51 0.06
CA ALA A 263 15.62 -10.51 1.52
C ALA A 263 14.41 -9.82 2.18
N GLY A 264 13.82 -8.82 1.50
CA GLY A 264 12.60 -8.13 1.96
C GLY A 264 11.29 -8.76 1.46
N ILE A 265 11.36 -9.88 0.73
CA ILE A 265 10.19 -10.59 0.18
C ILE A 265 9.93 -11.83 1.04
N LEU A 266 8.75 -11.91 1.67
CA LEU A 266 8.50 -12.85 2.76
C LEU A 266 7.29 -13.75 2.50
N THR A 267 7.52 -15.05 2.55
CA THR A 267 6.48 -16.07 2.70
C THR A 267 7.14 -17.34 3.23
N THR A 268 6.35 -18.32 3.67
CA THR A 268 6.85 -19.53 4.30
C THR A 268 6.07 -20.76 3.85
N LEU A 269 6.77 -21.88 3.72
CA LEU A 269 6.19 -23.22 3.53
C LEU A 269 6.63 -24.20 4.63
N SER A 270 6.95 -23.69 5.82
CA SER A 270 7.54 -24.50 6.90
C SER A 270 6.57 -25.40 7.67
N THR A 271 5.25 -25.32 7.43
CA THR A 271 4.24 -26.08 8.18
C THR A 271 3.22 -26.74 7.26
N PRO A 272 2.51 -27.81 7.68
CA PRO A 272 1.42 -28.41 6.90
C PRO A 272 0.29 -27.43 6.57
N GLN A 273 0.07 -26.43 7.43
CA GLN A 273 -0.89 -25.35 7.17
C GLN A 273 -0.44 -24.51 5.96
N HIS A 274 0.86 -24.23 5.83
CA HIS A 274 1.38 -23.47 4.69
C HIS A 274 1.25 -24.24 3.37
N THR A 275 1.41 -25.57 3.37
CA THR A 275 1.16 -26.39 2.18
C THR A 275 -0.30 -26.31 1.73
N LYS A 276 -1.25 -26.40 2.68
CA LYS A 276 -2.69 -26.22 2.38
C LYS A 276 -3.00 -24.80 1.89
N GLN A 277 -2.31 -23.81 2.47
CA GLN A 277 -2.41 -22.42 2.02
C GLN A 277 -1.93 -22.23 0.58
N LEU A 278 -0.78 -22.80 0.23
CA LEU A 278 -0.26 -22.74 -1.13
C LEU A 278 -1.24 -23.39 -2.12
N ALA A 279 -1.91 -24.48 -1.75
CA ALA A 279 -2.85 -25.17 -2.64
C ALA A 279 -4.00 -24.26 -3.12
N TYR A 280 -4.59 -23.44 -2.24
CA TYR A 280 -5.63 -22.50 -2.66
C TYR A 280 -5.08 -21.17 -3.21
N LEU A 281 -3.84 -20.79 -2.87
CA LEU A 281 -3.20 -19.60 -3.45
C LEU A 281 -2.74 -19.84 -4.88
N ARG A 282 -2.27 -21.04 -5.21
CA ARG A 282 -1.62 -21.36 -6.49
C ARG A 282 -2.40 -20.89 -7.72
N PRO A 283 -3.72 -21.11 -7.84
CA PRO A 283 -4.49 -20.65 -9.01
C PRO A 283 -4.58 -19.13 -9.14
N LEU A 284 -4.31 -18.40 -8.07
CA LEU A 284 -4.35 -16.93 -8.01
C LEU A 284 -2.97 -16.31 -8.28
N LEU A 285 -1.88 -17.07 -8.13
CA LEU A 285 -0.52 -16.56 -8.21
C LEU A 285 -0.10 -16.28 -9.65
N HIS A 286 0.53 -15.12 -9.83
CA HIS A 286 1.08 -14.64 -11.09
C HIS A 286 2.53 -14.19 -10.87
N ARG A 287 3.40 -14.50 -11.83
CA ARG A 287 4.84 -14.21 -11.77
C ARG A 287 5.13 -12.72 -11.81
N TRP A 288 6.21 -12.34 -11.12
CA TRP A 288 6.69 -10.96 -11.18
C TRP A 288 7.45 -10.70 -12.48
N GLY A 289 7.01 -9.72 -13.26
CA GLY A 289 7.79 -9.17 -14.39
C GLY A 289 7.84 -10.03 -15.67
N ALA A 290 7.06 -11.12 -15.74
CA ALA A 290 7.06 -12.07 -16.86
C ALA A 290 6.29 -11.60 -18.11
N GLY A 291 5.53 -10.51 -18.05
CA GLY A 291 4.59 -10.12 -19.11
C GLY A 291 5.17 -9.79 -20.50
N ILE A 292 6.49 -9.59 -20.66
CA ILE A 292 7.12 -9.29 -21.98
C ILE A 292 8.60 -9.72 -22.04
N LEU A 293 8.99 -10.81 -21.39
CA LEU A 293 10.35 -11.36 -21.57
C LEU A 293 10.36 -12.67 -22.37
N ASP A 294 9.25 -13.43 -22.37
CA ASP A 294 9.20 -14.75 -23.01
C ASP A 294 8.46 -14.76 -24.35
N SER A 295 7.70 -13.72 -24.69
CA SER A 295 7.01 -13.62 -25.98
C SER A 295 7.92 -13.07 -27.08
N GLN A 296 8.98 -13.82 -27.40
CA GLN A 296 9.90 -13.64 -28.53
C GLN A 296 10.52 -12.25 -28.74
N ALA A 297 11.79 -12.27 -29.14
CA ALA A 297 12.34 -11.25 -30.01
C ALA A 297 11.42 -11.05 -31.23
N SER A 298 10.39 -10.21 -31.10
CA SER A 298 9.47 -9.88 -32.18
C SER A 298 9.95 -8.60 -32.84
N ALA A 299 10.16 -8.72 -34.15
CA ALA A 299 10.90 -7.88 -35.08
C ALA A 299 10.39 -6.43 -35.27
N HIS A 300 9.72 -5.81 -34.31
CA HIS A 300 9.23 -4.43 -34.40
C HIS A 300 9.77 -3.61 -33.22
N GLY A 301 10.70 -2.70 -33.53
CA GLY A 301 11.69 -2.14 -32.62
C GLY A 301 11.22 -1.17 -31.54
N ASP A 302 10.04 -1.34 -30.94
CA ASP A 302 9.56 -0.41 -29.89
C ASP A 302 8.80 -0.99 -28.69
N ALA A 303 8.65 -2.32 -28.55
CA ALA A 303 7.96 -2.91 -27.38
C ALA A 303 8.90 -3.73 -26.49
N ALA A 304 9.00 -3.34 -25.22
CA ALA A 304 9.82 -3.88 -24.13
C ALA A 304 11.30 -3.46 -24.10
N ARG A 305 11.54 -2.15 -23.99
CA ARG A 305 12.78 -1.70 -23.35
C ARG A 305 12.81 -2.20 -21.90
N PRO A 306 13.90 -2.86 -21.47
CA PRO A 306 14.12 -3.17 -20.07
C PRO A 306 14.08 -1.90 -19.20
N TRP A 307 13.51 -1.99 -18.00
CA TRP A 307 13.28 -0.85 -17.09
C TRP A 307 14.56 -0.17 -16.59
N THR A 308 15.69 -0.88 -16.72
CA THR A 308 17.02 -0.37 -16.42
C THR A 308 17.83 -0.48 -17.70
N GLY A 309 18.86 0.36 -17.85
CA GLY A 309 19.86 0.22 -18.92
C GLY A 309 20.60 -1.14 -18.88
N LEU A 310 20.34 -1.97 -17.86
CA LEU A 310 20.95 -3.28 -17.62
C LEU A 310 20.12 -4.48 -18.09
N GLY A 311 18.96 -4.29 -18.74
CA GLY A 311 18.19 -5.44 -19.18
C GLY A 311 17.29 -6.08 -18.11
N ARG A 312 17.24 -5.52 -16.89
CA ARG A 312 16.67 -6.19 -15.71
C ARG A 312 15.58 -5.36 -15.02
N ARG A 313 14.63 -6.05 -14.37
CA ARG A 313 13.56 -5.42 -13.60
C ARG A 313 13.89 -5.48 -12.11
N PRO A 314 13.81 -4.37 -11.35
CA PRO A 314 13.79 -4.45 -9.90
C PRO A 314 12.54 -5.21 -9.44
N ILE A 315 12.69 -5.96 -8.34
CA ILE A 315 11.60 -6.40 -7.46
C ILE A 315 10.79 -5.23 -6.92
N CYS A 316 9.57 -5.51 -6.46
CA CYS A 316 8.67 -4.49 -5.92
C CYS A 316 8.43 -4.68 -4.43
N HIS A 317 8.69 -3.60 -3.68
CA HIS A 317 8.39 -3.50 -2.27
C HIS A 317 7.07 -2.76 -2.00
N ALA A 318 6.52 -2.05 -3.01
CA ALA A 318 5.19 -1.46 -2.93
C ALA A 318 4.10 -2.51 -2.69
N LYS A 319 2.97 -2.08 -2.12
CA LYS A 319 1.77 -2.89 -1.99
C LYS A 319 0.65 -2.18 -2.72
N THR A 320 0.06 -2.86 -3.70
CA THR A 320 -1.06 -2.32 -4.46
C THR A 320 -2.20 -3.31 -4.56
N TYR A 321 -3.41 -2.80 -4.40
CA TYR A 321 -4.65 -3.52 -4.69
C TYR A 321 -5.37 -2.70 -5.75
N VAL A 322 -5.61 -3.26 -6.94
CA VAL A 322 -6.13 -2.49 -8.08
C VAL A 322 -7.21 -3.29 -8.78
N ARG A 323 -8.41 -2.72 -8.90
CA ARG A 323 -9.48 -3.30 -9.72
C ARG A 323 -9.44 -2.75 -11.13
N ARG A 324 -9.54 -3.63 -12.12
CA ARG A 324 -9.53 -3.29 -13.54
C ARG A 324 -10.70 -3.95 -14.25
N ALA A 325 -11.36 -3.19 -15.09
CA ALA A 325 -12.33 -3.72 -16.05
C ALA A 325 -11.59 -4.51 -17.15
N GLN A 326 -12.29 -5.41 -17.83
CA GLN A 326 -11.75 -6.21 -18.96
C GLN A 326 -11.14 -5.35 -20.09
N GLY A 327 -11.55 -4.08 -20.22
CA GLY A 327 -10.97 -3.10 -21.14
C GLY A 327 -9.67 -2.42 -20.67
N GLY A 328 -9.12 -2.79 -19.51
CA GLY A 328 -7.88 -2.24 -18.97
C GLY A 328 -8.03 -0.95 -18.15
N ASN A 329 -9.22 -0.34 -18.16
CA ASN A 329 -9.54 0.80 -17.30
C ASN A 329 -9.45 0.38 -15.82
N ILE A 330 -8.85 1.25 -15.01
CA ILE A 330 -8.76 1.08 -13.57
C ILE A 330 -10.02 1.66 -12.95
N GLU A 331 -10.74 0.84 -12.19
CA GLU A 331 -11.97 1.25 -11.51
C GLU A 331 -11.66 1.84 -10.13
N TRP A 332 -10.65 1.29 -9.46
CA TRP A 332 -10.04 1.90 -8.28
C TRP A 332 -8.62 1.35 -8.07
N ALA A 333 -7.77 2.14 -7.43
CA ALA A 333 -6.42 1.77 -7.07
C ALA A 333 -6.11 2.17 -5.62
N LEU A 334 -5.61 1.20 -4.85
CA LEU A 334 -5.11 1.37 -3.51
C LEU A 334 -3.59 1.16 -3.50
N MET A 335 -2.86 2.14 -2.98
CA MET A 335 -1.46 2.00 -2.57
C MET A 335 -1.41 2.02 -1.04
N THR A 336 -0.72 1.07 -0.42
CA THR A 336 -0.71 0.92 1.04
C THR A 336 0.61 0.35 1.56
N SER A 337 0.82 0.40 2.87
CA SER A 337 1.83 -0.41 3.55
C SER A 337 1.37 -1.86 3.80
N ALA A 338 0.05 -2.10 3.83
CA ALA A 338 -0.53 -3.38 4.23
C ALA A 338 -0.21 -4.53 3.26
N ASP A 339 0.51 -5.53 3.75
CA ASP A 339 0.76 -6.80 3.07
C ASP A 339 -0.46 -7.73 3.08
N LEU A 340 -0.37 -8.87 2.38
CA LEU A 340 -1.39 -9.91 2.43
C LEU A 340 -1.29 -10.67 3.76
N SER A 341 -1.85 -10.07 4.82
CA SER A 341 -1.79 -10.60 6.18
C SER A 341 -3.01 -10.27 7.03
N ARG A 342 -3.31 -11.14 7.99
CA ARG A 342 -4.35 -10.90 9.01
C ARG A 342 -3.94 -9.82 10.00
N GLN A 343 -2.64 -9.57 10.15
CA GLN A 343 -2.09 -8.55 11.04
C GLN A 343 -2.31 -7.13 10.47
N ALA A 344 -2.14 -6.98 9.16
CA ALA A 344 -2.37 -5.71 8.49
C ALA A 344 -3.86 -5.42 8.32
N TRP A 345 -4.63 -6.39 7.85
CA TRP A 345 -6.03 -6.18 7.47
C TRP A 345 -7.04 -6.56 8.55
N GLY A 346 -6.64 -7.33 9.55
CA GLY A 346 -7.48 -7.85 10.62
C GLY A 346 -8.25 -9.10 10.23
N HIS A 347 -8.85 -9.74 11.23
CA HIS A 347 -9.73 -10.89 11.06
C HIS A 347 -11.12 -10.53 11.58
N PRO A 348 -12.20 -10.71 10.78
CA PRO A 348 -13.55 -10.48 11.26
C PRO A 348 -13.84 -11.38 12.46
N PRO A 349 -14.60 -10.89 13.45
CA PRO A 349 -14.91 -11.68 14.62
C PRO A 349 -15.78 -12.89 14.31
N SER A 350 -15.59 -13.96 15.08
CA SER A 350 -16.58 -15.04 15.15
C SER A 350 -17.80 -14.57 15.97
N GLY A 351 -18.96 -14.45 15.31
CA GLY A 351 -20.25 -14.14 15.95
C GLY A 351 -20.54 -12.65 16.19
N ALA A 352 -21.81 -12.32 16.42
CA ALA A 352 -22.33 -10.94 16.46
C ALA A 352 -21.75 -10.04 17.57
N ARG A 353 -21.16 -10.62 18.62
CA ARG A 353 -20.54 -9.89 19.75
C ARG A 353 -19.01 -9.81 19.66
N GLY A 354 -18.38 -10.46 18.67
CA GLY A 354 -16.94 -10.51 18.62
C GLY A 354 -16.31 -9.17 18.22
N LYS A 355 -15.01 -9.06 18.47
CA LYS A 355 -14.20 -7.89 18.11
C LYS A 355 -13.26 -8.26 16.96
N MET A 356 -13.12 -7.36 15.99
CA MET A 356 -12.05 -7.41 15.01
C MET A 356 -10.76 -6.98 15.69
N TYR A 357 -9.73 -7.81 15.56
CA TYR A 357 -8.40 -7.52 16.09
C TYR A 357 -7.49 -7.02 14.98
N LEU A 358 -6.83 -5.88 15.23
CA LEU A 358 -5.81 -5.29 14.38
C LEU A 358 -4.57 -5.08 15.25
N PRO A 359 -3.45 -5.78 15.00
CA PRO A 359 -2.22 -5.58 15.77
C PRO A 359 -1.28 -4.52 15.19
N SER A 360 -1.40 -4.18 13.90
CA SER A 360 -0.42 -3.35 13.18
C SER A 360 -0.91 -1.95 12.83
N TRP A 361 0.03 -1.01 12.75
CA TRP A 361 -0.17 0.29 12.10
C TRP A 361 0.06 0.17 10.61
N GLU A 362 -0.96 0.45 9.81
CA GLU A 362 -0.86 0.47 8.34
C GLU A 362 -1.49 1.76 7.82
N LEU A 363 -1.03 2.22 6.66
CA LEU A 363 -1.55 3.42 6.02
C LEU A 363 -1.49 3.30 4.49
N GLY A 364 -2.52 3.80 3.83
CA GLY A 364 -2.63 3.82 2.38
C GLY A 364 -3.64 4.83 1.87
N VAL A 365 -3.63 4.99 0.55
CA VAL A 365 -4.52 5.89 -0.19
C VAL A 365 -5.25 5.13 -1.27
N LEU A 366 -6.57 5.29 -1.28
CA LEU A 366 -7.46 4.75 -2.29
C LEU A 366 -7.92 5.90 -3.20
N ILE A 367 -7.84 5.68 -4.50
CA ILE A 367 -8.34 6.60 -5.53
C ILE A 367 -9.27 5.87 -6.49
N TRP A 368 -10.26 6.60 -7.02
CA TRP A 368 -11.18 6.13 -8.04
C TRP A 368 -11.63 7.31 -8.93
N PRO A 369 -12.18 7.07 -10.12
CA PRO A 369 -12.35 8.11 -11.13
C PRO A 369 -13.21 9.31 -10.69
N SER A 370 -14.37 9.08 -10.06
CA SER A 370 -15.31 10.17 -9.71
C SER A 370 -14.76 11.21 -8.73
N MET A 371 -13.61 10.97 -8.09
CA MET A 371 -12.87 11.99 -7.34
C MET A 371 -12.37 13.12 -8.24
N PHE A 372 -12.05 12.83 -9.51
CA PHE A 372 -11.39 13.76 -10.42
C PHE A 372 -12.37 14.44 -11.39
N GLY A 373 -13.63 14.02 -11.42
CA GLY A 373 -14.66 14.57 -12.28
C GLY A 373 -15.72 13.53 -12.63
N ARG A 374 -16.89 13.97 -13.12
CA ARG A 374 -18.01 13.07 -13.45
C ARG A 374 -17.68 12.07 -14.56
N ASN A 375 -16.96 12.51 -15.60
CA ASN A 375 -16.53 11.65 -16.72
C ASN A 375 -15.05 11.31 -16.66
N ALA A 376 -14.45 11.36 -15.47
CA ALA A 376 -13.06 10.98 -15.32
C ALA A 376 -12.88 9.47 -15.54
N GLN A 377 -11.74 9.08 -16.08
CA GLN A 377 -11.32 7.68 -16.20
C GLN A 377 -9.91 7.53 -15.65
N MET A 378 -9.59 6.32 -15.18
CA MET A 378 -8.24 5.96 -14.77
C MET A 378 -7.70 4.87 -15.69
N ALA A 379 -6.45 5.03 -16.11
CA ALA A 379 -5.75 4.06 -16.96
C ALA A 379 -4.41 3.67 -16.34
N ALA A 380 -4.02 2.42 -16.54
CA ALA A 380 -2.69 1.96 -16.15
C ALA A 380 -1.62 2.66 -17.00
N THR A 381 -0.65 3.28 -16.35
CA THR A 381 0.54 3.84 -16.98
C THR A 381 1.75 3.05 -16.51
N THR A 382 2.51 2.49 -17.45
CA THR A 382 3.76 1.81 -17.13
C THR A 382 4.86 2.46 -17.94
N ASN A 383 5.96 2.81 -17.29
CA ASN A 383 7.16 3.38 -17.93
C ASN A 383 6.92 4.76 -18.58
N ALA A 384 5.85 5.44 -18.17
CA ALA A 384 5.49 6.77 -18.60
C ALA A 384 4.87 7.54 -17.42
N ASP A 385 5.08 8.85 -17.42
CA ASP A 385 4.53 9.71 -16.37
C ASP A 385 3.04 10.01 -16.55
N LEU A 386 2.57 9.97 -17.80
CA LEU A 386 1.21 10.27 -18.22
C LEU A 386 0.67 9.15 -19.13
N PRO A 387 -0.66 8.92 -19.15
CA PRO A 387 -1.27 7.98 -20.07
C PRO A 387 -1.22 8.52 -21.50
N SER A 388 -1.12 7.61 -22.48
CA SER A 388 -1.20 7.97 -23.89
C SER A 388 -2.54 8.64 -24.17
N GLN A 389 -2.54 9.77 -24.88
CA GLN A 389 -3.77 10.48 -25.23
C GLN A 389 -4.66 9.61 -26.12
N SER A 390 -5.95 9.54 -25.79
CA SER A 390 -6.96 8.91 -26.62
C SER A 390 -7.51 9.89 -27.66
N GLY A 391 -7.85 9.37 -28.85
CA GLY A 391 -8.46 10.11 -29.96
C GLY A 391 -9.88 10.63 -29.66
N PRO A 392 -10.67 11.00 -30.69
CA PRO A 392 -12.01 11.57 -30.48
C PRO A 392 -12.91 10.65 -29.65
N GLY A 393 -13.52 11.19 -28.57
CA GLY A 393 -14.28 10.44 -27.56
C GLY A 393 -13.57 10.26 -26.21
N SER A 394 -12.49 11.02 -25.95
CA SER A 394 -11.72 10.98 -24.70
C SER A 394 -12.51 11.46 -23.48
N PRO A 395 -12.20 10.95 -22.27
CA PRO A 395 -12.80 11.44 -21.04
C PRO A 395 -12.38 12.88 -20.74
N ASP A 396 -13.21 13.61 -19.98
CA ASP A 396 -12.90 14.98 -19.53
C ASP A 396 -11.57 15.03 -18.74
N VAL A 397 -11.29 13.96 -17.98
CA VAL A 397 -10.06 13.80 -17.22
C VAL A 397 -9.59 12.35 -17.35
N LEU A 398 -8.36 12.16 -17.84
CA LEU A 398 -7.69 10.86 -17.85
C LEU A 398 -6.58 10.85 -16.81
N VAL A 399 -6.76 10.06 -15.76
CA VAL A 399 -5.79 9.92 -14.66
C VAL A 399 -4.91 8.69 -14.91
N GLY A 400 -3.59 8.91 -15.03
CA GLY A 400 -2.63 7.83 -15.13
C GLY A 400 -2.30 7.23 -13.77
N VAL A 401 -2.47 5.91 -13.62
CA VAL A 401 -2.03 5.17 -12.42
C VAL A 401 -0.76 4.41 -12.74
N ARG A 402 0.34 4.82 -12.09
CA ARG A 402 1.67 4.23 -12.28
C ARG A 402 1.76 2.86 -11.61
N LEU A 403 1.39 1.81 -12.34
CA LEU A 403 1.46 0.45 -11.82
C LEU A 403 2.92 -0.04 -11.80
N PRO A 404 3.36 -0.74 -10.75
CA PRO A 404 4.72 -1.25 -10.67
C PRO A 404 4.95 -2.50 -11.55
N TYR A 405 3.89 -3.01 -12.18
CA TYR A 405 3.86 -4.20 -13.03
C TYR A 405 3.16 -3.89 -14.36
N THR A 406 3.44 -4.72 -15.37
CA THR A 406 2.84 -4.64 -16.70
C THR A 406 1.72 -5.65 -16.88
N THR A 407 0.84 -5.41 -17.85
CA THR A 407 -0.20 -6.33 -18.31
C THR A 407 0.07 -6.80 -19.74
N PRO A 408 -0.40 -8.00 -20.15
CA PRO A 408 -1.12 -9.00 -19.34
C PRO A 408 -0.23 -9.62 -18.24
N LEU A 409 -0.87 -10.17 -17.20
CA LEU A 409 -0.15 -10.89 -16.14
C LEU A 409 0.17 -12.32 -16.62
N CYS A 410 1.26 -12.90 -16.12
CA CYS A 410 1.65 -14.27 -16.40
C CYS A 410 1.30 -15.15 -15.18
N PRO A 411 0.37 -16.12 -15.30
CA PRO A 411 0.08 -17.07 -14.22
C PRO A 411 1.32 -17.88 -13.82
N TYR A 412 1.30 -18.47 -12.62
CA TYR A 412 2.28 -19.47 -12.24
C TYR A 412 2.14 -20.74 -13.08
N GLU A 413 3.27 -21.31 -13.48
CA GLU A 413 3.35 -22.62 -14.15
C GLU A 413 3.06 -23.78 -13.18
N ALA A 414 3.03 -25.02 -13.67
CA ALA A 414 2.70 -26.21 -12.85
C ALA A 414 3.74 -26.56 -11.78
N ASP A 415 4.99 -26.16 -11.95
CA ASP A 415 6.13 -26.40 -11.05
C ASP A 415 6.58 -25.15 -10.28
N ASP A 416 6.04 -23.98 -10.64
CA ASP A 416 6.36 -22.73 -9.96
C ASP A 416 6.06 -22.80 -8.46
N ILE A 417 6.97 -22.23 -7.68
CA ILE A 417 6.82 -22.00 -6.24
C ILE A 417 7.14 -20.54 -5.92
N PRO A 418 6.45 -19.93 -4.96
CA PRO A 418 6.80 -18.60 -4.52
C PRO A 418 8.22 -18.60 -3.92
N TRP A 419 8.90 -17.46 -4.06
CA TRP A 419 10.18 -17.21 -3.38
C TRP A 419 10.05 -17.44 -1.88
N ILE A 420 10.99 -18.15 -1.27
CA ILE A 420 11.04 -18.40 0.18
C ILE A 420 12.48 -18.14 0.63
N ALA A 421 12.68 -17.03 1.35
CA ALA A 421 14.01 -16.58 1.75
C ALA A 421 14.79 -17.58 2.64
N SER A 422 14.10 -18.51 3.30
CA SER A 422 14.72 -19.55 4.13
C SER A 422 15.09 -20.83 3.38
N ARG A 423 14.82 -20.92 2.07
CA ARG A 423 15.26 -22.06 1.22
C ARG A 423 16.59 -21.78 0.55
N ASP A 424 17.27 -22.85 0.18
CA ASP A 424 18.47 -22.80 -0.66
C ASP A 424 18.10 -22.79 -2.15
N TYR A 425 18.91 -22.07 -2.94
CA TYR A 425 18.78 -22.03 -4.39
C TYR A 425 20.15 -22.16 -5.06
N ASP A 426 20.31 -23.23 -5.84
CA ASP A 426 21.60 -23.62 -6.42
C ASP A 426 21.91 -23.01 -7.79
N LYS A 427 20.95 -22.27 -8.38
CA LYS A 427 21.19 -21.50 -9.61
C LYS A 427 21.80 -20.15 -9.22
N PRO A 428 22.86 -19.66 -9.88
CA PRO A 428 23.37 -18.33 -9.61
C PRO A 428 22.36 -17.26 -10.03
N ASP A 429 22.38 -16.14 -9.32
CA ASP A 429 21.68 -14.92 -9.72
C ASP A 429 22.45 -14.13 -10.78
N CYS A 430 21.89 -12.99 -11.16
CA CYS A 430 22.48 -12.08 -12.13
C CYS A 430 23.83 -11.47 -11.73
N LEU A 431 24.23 -11.58 -10.46
CA LEU A 431 25.49 -11.10 -9.90
C LEU A 431 26.47 -12.25 -9.63
N GLY A 432 26.15 -13.46 -10.10
CA GLY A 432 26.97 -14.65 -9.88
C GLY A 432 26.92 -15.18 -8.45
N GLN A 433 25.91 -14.79 -7.65
CA GLN A 433 25.76 -15.22 -6.27
C GLN A 433 24.75 -16.37 -6.15
N TRP A 434 24.98 -17.24 -5.18
CA TRP A 434 24.03 -18.27 -4.76
C TRP A 434 23.28 -17.82 -3.52
N TRP A 435 22.09 -18.37 -3.30
CA TRP A 435 21.35 -18.12 -2.07
C TRP A 435 21.33 -19.34 -1.18
N ARG A 436 21.81 -19.15 0.04
CA ARG A 436 21.65 -20.09 1.15
C ARG A 436 20.65 -19.48 2.11
N GLY A 437 19.66 -20.26 2.50
CA GLY A 437 18.53 -19.82 3.30
C GLY A 437 18.99 -19.10 4.56
N ARG A 438 18.43 -17.91 4.82
CA ARG A 438 18.65 -17.23 6.10
C ARG A 438 17.60 -17.73 7.08
N SER A 439 18.06 -18.25 8.22
CA SER A 439 17.22 -18.74 9.33
C SER A 439 16.46 -17.62 10.00
#